data_AF-A0A5C2HKY8-F1
#
_entry.id   AF-A0A5C2HKY8-F1
#
_cell.length_a   1.000
_cell.length_b   1.000
_cell.length_c   1.000
_cell.angle_alpha   90.00
_cell.angle_beta   90.00
_cell.angle_gamma   90.00
#
_symmetry.space_group_name_H-M   'P 1'
#
loop_
_entity.id
_entity.type
_entity.pdbx_description
1 polymer ?
#
loop_
_entity_poly.entity_id
_entity_poly.type
_entity_poly.pdbx_seq_one_letter_code
_entity_poly.pdbx_strand_id
1 'polypeptide(L)'
;MERWVEIHGSWSLFGFERATALHTYFAWALIGVWVFAIFWHLTTGEWRQYLPSSSNSVLAMVKYYTFDIFVGGGHPFHKTRQHKFNPLQRLAYLSLHLFMAPLIWLSGWFYLFYSRWDIYAHTGIPLEWIALAHTAGAFLILTFLIAHLYLALAMGERPLGHLKAMITGREEER
;
A
#
# COMPACT_ATOMS: atom_id res chain seq x y z
N MET A 1 7.16 2.80 28.00
CA MET A 1 6.91 2.89 26.57
C MET A 1 5.42 2.71 26.45
N GLU A 2 4.72 3.79 26.15
CA GLU A 2 3.69 3.78 25.12
C GLU A 2 2.76 2.55 25.05
N ARG A 3 1.47 2.63 24.74
CA ARG A 3 0.74 1.37 24.47
C ARG A 3 0.12 1.29 23.06
N TRP A 4 0.93 1.13 22.03
CA TRP A 4 2.30 1.66 22.06
C TRP A 4 2.28 3.20 21.91
N VAL A 5 1.24 3.96 22.29
CA VAL A 5 1.23 5.32 22.93
C VAL A 5 -0.15 5.55 23.55
N GLU A 6 -1.22 5.03 22.92
CA GLU A 6 -2.60 5.30 23.37
C GLU A 6 -3.18 4.37 24.44
N ILE A 7 -2.83 3.10 24.52
CA ILE A 7 -3.35 2.22 25.60
C ILE A 7 -2.68 2.61 26.98
N HIS A 8 -1.62 3.46 27.06
CA HIS A 8 -0.83 3.84 28.30
C HIS A 8 -1.09 5.29 28.78
N GLY A 9 -1.94 6.07 28.08
CA GLY A 9 -2.53 7.30 28.65
C GLY A 9 -1.66 8.55 28.77
N SER A 10 -0.71 8.80 27.87
CA SER A 10 0.07 10.05 27.89
C SER A 10 -0.61 11.24 27.16
N TRP A 11 -1.47 11.00 26.17
CA TRP A 11 -2.28 12.01 25.48
C TRP A 11 -3.65 11.43 25.08
N SER A 12 -4.72 12.24 25.13
CA SER A 12 -6.08 11.82 24.69
C SER A 12 -6.58 12.71 23.55
N LEU A 13 -6.47 12.23 22.30
CA LEU A 13 -7.08 12.91 21.15
C LEU A 13 -8.55 12.49 20.95
N PHE A 14 -8.83 11.17 20.98
CA PHE A 14 -10.20 10.63 20.85
C PHE A 14 -10.60 9.62 21.93
N GLY A 15 -9.63 8.91 22.54
CA GLY A 15 -9.86 7.78 23.47
C GLY A 15 -9.91 6.42 22.74
N PHE A 16 -9.45 5.34 23.40
CA PHE A 16 -9.25 4.01 22.77
C PHE A 16 -10.52 3.49 22.08
N GLU A 17 -11.65 3.47 22.79
CA GLU A 17 -12.93 3.00 22.23
C GLU A 17 -13.34 3.76 20.98
N ARG A 18 -13.24 5.10 21.01
CA ARG A 18 -13.56 5.96 19.86
C ARG A 18 -12.58 5.76 18.71
N ALA A 19 -11.30 5.59 19.00
CA ALA A 19 -10.28 5.33 17.99
C ALA A 19 -10.53 3.99 17.28
N THR A 20 -10.85 2.93 18.03
CA THR A 20 -11.21 1.61 17.48
C THR A 20 -12.49 1.69 16.64
N ALA A 21 -13.51 2.42 17.10
CA ALA A 21 -14.74 2.61 16.34
C ALA A 21 -14.47 3.35 15.02
N LEU A 22 -13.74 4.47 15.06
CA LEU A 22 -13.36 5.23 13.87
C LEU A 22 -12.51 4.41 12.89
N HIS A 23 -11.52 3.67 13.40
CA HIS A 23 -10.71 2.77 12.58
C HIS A 23 -11.57 1.74 11.85
N THR A 24 -12.55 1.15 12.54
CA THR A 24 -13.49 0.18 11.96
C THR A 24 -14.36 0.83 10.88
N TYR A 25 -14.89 2.03 11.12
CA TYR A 25 -15.66 2.76 10.10
C TYR A 25 -14.81 3.09 8.87
N PHE A 26 -13.58 3.56 9.05
CA PHE A 26 -12.67 3.83 7.93
C PHE A 26 -12.27 2.56 7.18
N ALA A 27 -12.10 1.43 7.88
CA ALA A 27 -11.86 0.14 7.25
C ALA A 27 -13.03 -0.27 6.33
N TRP A 28 -14.28 -0.12 6.79
CA TRP A 28 -15.46 -0.39 5.96
C TRP A 28 -15.61 0.57 4.79
N ALA A 29 -15.36 1.86 4.99
CA ALA A 29 -15.35 2.85 3.91
C ALA A 29 -14.29 2.50 2.85
N LEU A 30 -13.09 2.10 3.30
CA LEU A 30 -12.01 1.68 2.43
C LEU A 30 -12.37 0.41 1.65
N ILE A 31 -13.01 -0.58 2.27
CA ILE A 31 -13.56 -1.76 1.57
C ILE A 31 -14.52 -1.33 0.46
N GLY A 32 -15.41 -0.37 0.74
CA GLY A 32 -16.32 0.19 -0.26
C GLY A 32 -15.58 0.74 -1.48
N VAL A 33 -14.54 1.55 -1.26
CA VAL A 33 -13.68 2.08 -2.34
C VAL A 33 -12.97 0.95 -3.09
N TRP A 34 -12.47 -0.08 -2.39
CA TRP A 34 -11.83 -1.23 -3.03
C TRP A 34 -12.76 -2.00 -3.95
N VAL A 35 -14.04 -2.17 -3.57
CA VAL A 35 -15.03 -2.82 -4.44
C VAL A 35 -15.17 -2.07 -5.76
N PHE A 36 -15.27 -0.73 -5.72
CA PHE A 36 -15.32 0.09 -6.94
C PHE A 36 -14.00 0.02 -7.74
N ALA A 37 -12.86 0.06 -7.06
CA ALA A 37 -11.56 -0.03 -7.72
C ALA A 37 -11.37 -1.38 -8.43
N ILE A 38 -11.70 -2.49 -7.76
CA ILE A 38 -11.66 -3.84 -8.34
C ILE A 38 -12.60 -3.93 -9.54
N PHE A 39 -13.85 -3.47 -9.39
CA PHE A 39 -14.80 -3.42 -10.50
C PHE A 39 -14.26 -2.64 -11.70
N TRP A 40 -13.69 -1.46 -11.46
CA TRP A 40 -13.07 -0.65 -12.51
C TRP A 40 -11.89 -1.35 -13.19
N HIS A 41 -10.97 -1.93 -12.42
CA HIS A 41 -9.81 -2.64 -12.96
C HIS A 41 -10.21 -3.85 -13.80
N LEU A 42 -11.25 -4.59 -13.39
CA LEU A 42 -11.76 -5.74 -14.13
C LEU A 42 -12.44 -5.31 -15.44
N THR A 43 -13.30 -4.29 -15.39
CA THR A 43 -14.07 -3.83 -16.56
C THR A 43 -13.22 -3.09 -17.59
N THR A 44 -12.21 -2.34 -17.17
CA THR A 44 -11.30 -1.60 -18.07
C THR A 44 -10.08 -2.40 -18.54
N GLY A 45 -9.78 -3.52 -17.88
CA GLY A 45 -8.58 -4.32 -18.16
C GLY A 45 -7.28 -3.69 -17.65
N GLU A 46 -7.37 -2.62 -16.86
CA GLU A 46 -6.22 -1.90 -16.30
C GLU A 46 -5.39 -2.78 -15.35
N TRP A 47 -5.95 -3.88 -14.85
CA TRP A 47 -5.21 -4.88 -14.05
C TRP A 47 -3.96 -5.43 -14.79
N ARG A 48 -3.95 -5.42 -16.12
CA ARG A 48 -2.81 -5.91 -16.93
C ARG A 48 -1.52 -5.08 -16.71
N GLN A 49 -1.65 -3.85 -16.22
CA GLN A 49 -0.49 -3.00 -15.93
C GLN A 49 0.32 -3.48 -14.72
N TYR A 50 -0.27 -4.34 -13.88
CA TYR A 50 0.36 -4.92 -12.69
C TYR A 50 1.03 -6.27 -12.94
N LEU A 51 1.00 -6.78 -14.17
CA LEU A 51 1.72 -8.00 -14.51
C LEU A 51 3.21 -7.87 -14.14
N PRO A 52 3.92 -8.96 -13.81
CA PRO A 52 5.35 -8.88 -13.52
C PRO A 52 6.14 -8.40 -14.73
N SER A 53 7.18 -7.60 -14.47
CA SER A 53 8.18 -7.24 -15.49
C SER A 53 9.27 -8.30 -15.53
N SER A 54 10.01 -8.38 -16.65
CA SER A 54 11.17 -9.29 -16.71
C SER A 54 12.22 -8.93 -15.65
N SER A 55 12.92 -9.93 -15.10
CA SER A 55 13.99 -9.72 -14.12
C SER A 55 15.08 -8.77 -14.64
N ASN A 56 15.36 -8.83 -15.95
CA ASN A 56 16.31 -7.92 -16.61
C ASN A 56 15.85 -6.46 -16.55
N SER A 57 14.55 -6.19 -16.75
CA SER A 57 13.99 -4.85 -16.65
C SER A 57 14.03 -4.32 -15.21
N VAL A 58 13.81 -5.19 -14.23
CA VAL A 58 13.95 -4.84 -12.80
C VAL A 58 15.40 -4.49 -12.49
N LEU A 59 16.35 -5.35 -12.90
CA LEU A 59 17.77 -5.14 -12.66
C LEU A 59 18.30 -3.87 -13.34
N ALA A 60 17.82 -3.54 -14.54
CA ALA A 60 18.13 -2.30 -15.23
C ALA A 60 17.69 -1.06 -14.42
N MET A 61 16.48 -1.10 -13.82
CA MET A 61 16.02 0.00 -12.96
C MET A 61 16.81 0.09 -11.65
N VAL A 62 17.18 -1.05 -11.05
CA VAL A 62 18.04 -1.07 -9.86
C VAL A 62 19.37 -0.41 -10.17
N LYS A 63 20.06 -0.86 -11.23
CA LYS A 63 21.33 -0.27 -11.70
C LYS A 63 21.19 1.24 -11.92
N TYR A 64 20.09 1.66 -12.53
CA TYR A 64 19.83 3.07 -12.79
C TYR A 64 19.79 3.91 -11.51
N TYR A 65 18.98 3.52 -10.53
CA TYR A 65 18.85 4.25 -9.28
C TYR A 65 20.09 4.14 -8.38
N THR A 66 20.88 3.08 -8.50
CA THR A 66 22.10 2.92 -7.70
C THR A 66 23.32 3.63 -8.28
N PHE A 67 23.40 3.76 -9.61
CA PHE A 67 24.63 4.23 -10.27
C PHE A 67 24.35 5.15 -11.45
N ASP A 68 23.57 4.72 -12.47
CA ASP A 68 23.52 5.46 -13.74
C ASP A 68 22.96 6.89 -13.57
N ILE A 69 22.08 7.12 -12.60
CA ILE A 69 21.56 8.46 -12.27
C ILE A 69 22.66 9.45 -11.88
N PHE A 70 23.72 9.00 -11.21
CA PHE A 70 24.82 9.87 -10.75
C PHE A 70 25.81 10.20 -11.86
N VAL A 71 25.89 9.35 -12.90
CA VAL A 71 26.76 9.55 -14.07
C VAL A 71 26.01 10.14 -15.27
N GLY A 72 24.77 10.60 -15.07
CA GLY A 72 23.97 11.25 -16.13
C GLY A 72 23.37 10.27 -17.15
N GLY A 73 23.23 8.99 -16.80
CA GLY A 73 22.56 8.00 -17.63
C GLY A 73 21.07 8.33 -17.84
N GLY A 74 20.54 7.99 -19.02
CA GLY A 74 19.11 8.16 -19.33
C GLY A 74 18.24 7.15 -18.58
N HIS A 75 17.02 7.55 -18.21
CA HIS A 75 16.07 6.67 -17.52
C HIS A 75 15.67 5.50 -18.43
N PRO A 76 15.88 4.22 -18.03
CA PRO A 76 15.75 3.07 -18.92
C PRO A 76 14.29 2.71 -19.27
N PHE A 77 13.33 3.34 -18.59
CA PHE A 77 11.90 3.13 -18.81
C PHE A 77 11.20 4.41 -19.23
N HIS A 78 10.43 4.35 -20.32
CA HIS A 78 9.57 5.43 -20.79
C HIS A 78 8.11 5.01 -20.63
N LYS A 79 7.31 5.89 -20.01
CA LYS A 79 5.87 5.63 -19.81
C LYS A 79 5.18 5.54 -21.16
N THR A 80 4.30 4.57 -21.29
CA THR A 80 3.37 4.46 -22.43
C THR A 80 1.98 4.20 -21.88
N ARG A 81 0.94 4.37 -22.71
CA ARG A 81 -0.45 4.08 -22.30
C ARG A 81 -0.61 2.64 -21.79
N GLN A 82 0.13 1.69 -22.35
CA GLN A 82 0.09 0.27 -21.95
C GLN A 82 1.00 -0.05 -20.76
N HIS A 83 2.04 0.76 -20.53
CA HIS A 83 3.00 0.62 -19.43
C HIS A 83 3.11 1.93 -18.65
N LYS A 84 2.17 2.13 -17.73
CA LYS A 84 2.11 3.34 -16.87
C LYS A 84 3.13 3.33 -15.74
N PHE A 85 3.53 2.14 -15.29
CA PHE A 85 4.40 1.94 -14.13
C PHE A 85 5.76 1.41 -14.55
N ASN A 86 6.82 1.97 -13.95
CA ASN A 86 8.16 1.43 -14.15
C ASN A 86 8.29 0.02 -13.51
N PRO A 87 9.29 -0.78 -13.90
CA PRO A 87 9.47 -2.14 -13.38
C PRO A 87 9.55 -2.25 -11.84
N LEU A 88 10.18 -1.28 -11.16
CA LEU A 88 10.26 -1.27 -9.70
C LEU A 88 8.93 -0.91 -9.02
N GLN A 89 8.19 0.04 -9.59
CA GLN A 89 6.84 0.38 -9.15
C GLN A 89 5.90 -0.82 -9.33
N ARG A 90 5.98 -1.54 -10.45
CA ARG A 90 5.22 -2.78 -10.68
C ARG A 90 5.54 -3.83 -9.63
N LEU A 91 6.81 -4.04 -9.31
CA LEU A 91 7.22 -4.96 -8.26
C LEU A 91 6.69 -4.52 -6.88
N ALA A 92 6.78 -3.24 -6.56
CA ALA A 92 6.25 -2.70 -5.31
C ALA A 92 4.72 -2.89 -5.19
N TYR A 93 3.98 -2.61 -6.26
CA TYR A 93 2.54 -2.89 -6.30
C TYR A 93 2.23 -4.38 -6.23
N LEU A 94 3.03 -5.24 -6.86
CA LEU A 94 2.85 -6.68 -6.77
C LEU A 94 3.02 -7.17 -5.32
N SER A 95 4.05 -6.70 -4.62
CA SER A 95 4.26 -6.97 -3.19
C SER A 95 3.11 -6.44 -2.32
N LEU A 96 2.59 -5.26 -2.64
CA LEU A 96 1.40 -4.72 -1.98
C LEU A 96 0.20 -5.67 -2.15
N HIS A 97 -0.11 -6.10 -3.36
CA HIS A 97 -1.29 -6.91 -3.65
C HIS A 97 -1.18 -8.37 -3.19
N LEU A 98 0.01 -8.99 -3.31
CA LEU A 98 0.19 -10.42 -3.03
C LEU A 98 0.61 -10.73 -1.59
N PHE A 99 1.15 -9.74 -0.87
CA PHE A 99 1.69 -9.98 0.47
C PHE A 99 1.13 -9.01 1.51
N MET A 100 1.35 -7.71 1.34
CA MET A 100 1.00 -6.74 2.38
C MET A 100 -0.52 -6.60 2.57
N ALA A 101 -1.27 -6.50 1.47
CA ALA A 101 -2.73 -6.39 1.50
C ALA A 101 -3.40 -7.66 2.05
N PRO A 102 -3.06 -8.88 1.60
CA PRO A 102 -3.57 -10.11 2.22
C PRO A 102 -3.24 -10.18 3.71
N LEU A 103 -2.00 -9.86 4.11
CA LEU A 103 -1.60 -9.88 5.51
C LEU A 103 -2.46 -8.94 6.36
N ILE A 104 -2.61 -7.67 5.98
CA ILE A 104 -3.34 -6.69 6.79
C ILE A 104 -4.86 -6.94 6.78
N TRP A 105 -5.45 -7.29 5.63
CA TRP A 105 -6.89 -7.52 5.54
C TRP A 105 -7.32 -8.81 6.20
N LEU A 106 -6.60 -9.92 5.99
CA LEU A 106 -6.96 -11.19 6.62
C LEU A 106 -6.79 -11.10 8.13
N SER A 107 -5.65 -10.60 8.61
CA SER A 107 -5.44 -10.43 10.06
C SER A 107 -6.44 -9.47 10.69
N GLY A 108 -6.80 -8.37 10.02
CA GLY A 108 -7.79 -7.41 10.51
C GLY A 108 -9.19 -8.01 10.57
N TRP A 109 -9.55 -8.82 9.58
CA TRP A 109 -10.81 -9.55 9.57
C TRP A 109 -10.88 -10.59 10.70
N PHE A 110 -9.81 -11.38 10.90
CA PHE A 110 -9.72 -12.28 12.04
C PHE A 110 -9.84 -11.54 13.37
N TYR A 111 -9.22 -10.35 13.48
CA TYR A 111 -9.30 -9.53 14.67
C TYR A 111 -10.73 -9.04 14.96
N LEU A 112 -11.42 -8.51 13.95
CA LEU A 112 -12.80 -7.98 14.08
C LEU A 112 -13.81 -9.05 14.51
N PHE A 113 -13.61 -10.29 14.06
CA PHE A 113 -14.55 -11.38 14.31
C PHE A 113 -14.08 -12.37 15.38
N TYR A 114 -12.91 -12.20 15.99
CA TYR A 114 -12.30 -13.18 16.90
C TYR A 114 -13.27 -13.75 17.96
N SER A 115 -14.07 -12.88 18.60
CA SER A 115 -15.06 -13.31 19.62
C SER A 115 -16.21 -14.17 19.07
N ARG A 116 -16.55 -14.00 17.79
CA ARG A 116 -17.55 -14.85 17.10
C ARG A 116 -16.94 -16.16 16.64
N TRP A 117 -15.65 -16.17 16.34
CA TRP A 117 -14.95 -17.37 15.88
C TRP A 117 -14.89 -18.44 16.96
N ASP A 118 -14.66 -18.05 18.21
CA ASP A 118 -14.62 -19.00 19.33
C ASP A 118 -15.92 -19.82 19.46
N ILE A 119 -17.06 -19.27 19.00
CA ILE A 119 -18.39 -19.90 19.03
C ILE A 119 -18.59 -20.88 17.84
N TYR A 120 -17.97 -20.63 16.68
CA TYR A 120 -18.24 -21.38 15.43
C TYR A 120 -17.06 -22.19 14.88
N ALA A 121 -15.84 -21.83 15.26
CA ALA A 121 -14.60 -22.41 14.77
C ALA A 121 -13.52 -22.24 15.86
N HIS A 122 -13.30 -23.27 16.67
CA HIS A 122 -12.13 -23.36 17.55
C HIS A 122 -10.86 -23.44 16.69
N THR A 123 -10.38 -22.29 16.19
CA THR A 123 -9.20 -22.23 15.32
C THR A 123 -7.91 -22.53 16.06
N GLY A 124 -7.93 -22.46 17.40
CA GLY A 124 -6.74 -22.68 18.23
C GLY A 124 -5.64 -21.64 18.03
N ILE A 125 -5.89 -20.57 17.28
CA ILE A 125 -4.93 -19.49 17.03
C ILE A 125 -5.07 -18.45 18.14
N PRO A 126 -4.03 -18.21 18.96
CA PRO A 126 -4.05 -17.17 19.97
C PRO A 126 -4.25 -15.78 19.36
N LEU A 127 -5.10 -14.96 19.98
CA LEU A 127 -5.34 -13.56 19.61
C LEU A 127 -4.04 -12.77 19.43
N GLU A 128 -3.04 -13.05 20.26
CA GLU A 128 -1.72 -12.40 20.21
C GLU A 128 -1.06 -12.52 18.83
N TRP A 129 -1.09 -13.71 18.21
CA TRP A 129 -0.49 -13.91 16.88
C TRP A 129 -1.23 -13.14 15.78
N ILE A 130 -2.56 -13.04 15.89
CA ILE A 130 -3.38 -12.25 14.97
C ILE A 130 -3.05 -10.76 15.15
N ALA A 131 -2.93 -10.30 16.39
CA ALA A 131 -2.55 -8.92 16.74
C ALA A 131 -1.17 -8.56 16.17
N LEU A 132 -0.18 -9.44 16.37
CA LEU A 132 1.18 -9.27 15.87
C LEU A 132 1.21 -9.25 14.34
N ALA A 133 0.49 -10.16 13.69
CA ALA A 133 0.39 -10.18 12.23
C ALA A 133 -0.23 -8.89 11.68
N HIS A 134 -1.31 -8.40 12.30
CA HIS A 134 -1.95 -7.16 11.88
C HIS A 134 -1.05 -5.94 12.10
N THR A 135 -0.36 -5.89 13.23
CA THR A 135 0.60 -4.83 13.56
C THR A 135 1.78 -4.83 12.59
N ALA A 136 2.33 -6.00 12.26
CA ALA A 136 3.39 -6.15 11.26
C ALA A 136 2.90 -5.69 9.88
N GLY A 137 1.69 -6.08 9.48
CA GLY A 137 1.05 -5.61 8.26
C GLY A 137 0.91 -4.08 8.22
N ALA A 138 0.49 -3.47 9.33
CA ALA A 138 0.37 -2.02 9.46
C ALA A 138 1.72 -1.31 9.26
N PHE A 139 2.80 -1.80 9.86
CA PHE A 139 4.14 -1.23 9.66
C PHE A 139 4.66 -1.40 8.23
N LEU A 140 4.35 -2.52 7.56
CA LEU A 140 4.70 -2.71 6.15
C LEU A 140 3.96 -1.72 5.25
N ILE A 141 2.65 -1.53 5.46
CA ILE A 141 1.84 -0.55 4.72
C ILE A 141 2.32 0.87 4.99
N LEU A 142 2.66 1.21 6.24
CA LEU A 142 3.20 2.52 6.59
C LEU A 142 4.54 2.79 5.88
N THR A 143 5.44 1.81 5.88
CA THR A 143 6.72 1.90 5.18
C THR A 143 6.52 2.08 3.67
N PHE A 144 5.62 1.29 3.08
CA PHE A 144 5.23 1.43 1.68
C PHE A 144 4.69 2.83 1.39
N LEU A 145 3.81 3.36 2.23
CA LEU A 145 3.22 4.70 2.06
C LEU A 145 4.29 5.79 2.10
N ILE A 146 5.22 5.75 3.06
CA ILE A 146 6.31 6.72 3.16
C ILE A 146 7.17 6.70 1.90
N ALA A 147 7.61 5.51 1.46
CA ALA A 147 8.41 5.37 0.25
C ALA A 147 7.64 5.81 -1.01
N HIS A 148 6.36 5.45 -1.09
CA HIS A 148 5.48 5.83 -2.19
C HIS A 148 5.30 7.35 -2.29
N LEU A 149 5.04 8.02 -1.16
CA LEU A 149 4.89 9.47 -1.11
C LEU A 149 6.20 10.18 -1.45
N TYR A 150 7.35 9.69 -0.96
CA TYR A 150 8.65 10.25 -1.34
C TYR A 150 8.84 10.22 -2.87
N LEU A 151 8.61 9.07 -3.50
CA LEU A 151 8.75 8.93 -4.94
C LEU A 151 7.72 9.80 -5.70
N ALA A 152 6.48 9.88 -5.24
CA ALA A 152 5.43 10.65 -5.89
C ALA A 152 5.65 12.17 -5.75
N LEU A 153 6.11 12.64 -4.59
CA LEU A 153 6.18 14.07 -4.28
C LEU A 153 7.53 14.69 -4.64
N ALA A 154 8.63 13.94 -4.49
CA ALA A 154 9.99 14.46 -4.62
C ALA A 154 10.71 14.08 -5.92
N MET A 155 10.38 12.94 -6.54
CA MET A 155 11.13 12.41 -7.70
C MET A 155 10.51 12.78 -9.07
N GLY A 156 9.58 13.73 -9.09
CA GLY A 156 9.04 14.30 -10.33
C GLY A 156 9.90 15.44 -10.88
N GLU A 157 9.74 15.77 -12.15
CA GLU A 157 10.44 16.90 -12.80
C GLU A 157 10.15 18.25 -12.15
N ARG A 158 8.97 18.33 -11.52
CA ARG A 158 8.56 19.42 -10.65
C ARG A 158 8.14 18.81 -9.32
N PRO A 159 8.54 19.39 -8.18
CA PRO A 159 7.96 19.02 -6.89
C PRO A 159 6.43 19.04 -6.99
N LEU A 160 5.78 17.98 -6.47
CA LEU A 160 4.31 17.79 -6.53
C LEU A 160 3.71 17.56 -7.93
N GLY A 161 4.51 17.46 -8.99
CA GLY A 161 4.02 17.28 -10.36
C GLY A 161 3.15 16.02 -10.53
N HIS A 162 3.56 14.89 -9.93
CA HIS A 162 2.76 13.67 -9.98
C HIS A 162 1.49 13.76 -9.12
N LEU A 163 1.52 14.46 -7.98
CA LEU A 163 0.32 14.68 -7.17
C LEU A 163 -0.74 15.48 -7.93
N LYS A 164 -0.32 16.53 -8.65
CA LYS A 164 -1.20 17.31 -9.52
C LYS A 164 -1.82 16.43 -10.60
N ALA A 165 -1.03 15.55 -11.23
CA ALA A 165 -1.53 14.62 -12.24
C ALA A 165 -2.54 13.61 -11.66
N MET A 166 -2.34 13.14 -10.44
CA MET A 166 -3.29 12.24 -9.76
C MET A 166 -4.64 12.92 -9.45
N ILE A 167 -4.63 14.20 -9.07
CA ILE A 167 -5.85 14.97 -8.75
C ILE A 167 -6.60 15.36 -10.04
N THR A 168 -5.87 15.79 -11.06
CA THR A 168 -6.45 16.33 -12.31
C THR A 168 -6.71 15.28 -13.38
N GLY A 169 -6.09 14.10 -13.26
CA GLY A 169 -6.12 13.04 -14.26
C GLY A 169 -5.32 13.35 -15.54
N ARG A 170 -4.52 14.43 -15.56
CA ARG A 170 -3.73 14.84 -16.73
C ARG A 170 -2.25 14.86 -16.38
N GLU A 171 -1.44 14.13 -17.13
CA GLU A 171 0.02 14.32 -17.10
C GLU A 171 0.36 15.58 -17.91
N GLU A 172 1.29 16.41 -17.43
CA GLU A 172 1.84 17.51 -18.24
C GLU A 172 2.61 16.84 -19.40
N GLU A 173 2.09 16.99 -20.62
CA GLU A 173 2.73 16.47 -21.84
C GLU A 173 4.12 17.11 -22.00
N ARG A 174 5.10 16.26 -22.33
CA ARG A 174 6.37 16.68 -22.90
C ARG A 174 6.29 16.62 -24.42
#